data_AF-A0A2D4PLM3-F1
#
_entry.id   AF-A0A2D4PLM3-F1
#
_cell.length_a   1.000
_cell.length_b   1.000
_cell.length_c   1.000
_cell.angle_alpha   90.00
_cell.angle_beta   90.00
_cell.angle_gamma   90.00
#
_symmetry.space_group_name_H-M   'P 1'
#
loop_
_entity.id
_entity.type
_entity.pdbx_description
1 polymer ?
#
loop_
_entity_poly.entity_id
_entity_poly.type
_entity_poly.pdbx_seq_one_letter_code
_entity_poly.pdbx_strand_id
1 'polypeptide(L)'
;WSEASEDEAGLCSAMARLADYFIVVGYDHEKTGSADGLGKIIQRFPLKDLDDTPFPQGIELFCQPGGWHLSRERKQPTFFVVVLTDINSERHYCSCLTFYEAEIDLQGSR
;
A
#
# COMPACT_ATOMS: atom_id res chain seq x y z
N TRP A 1 -14.95 46.91 9.48
CA TRP A 1 -15.85 45.75 9.51
C TRP A 1 -15.95 45.14 8.13
N SER A 2 -14.96 44.32 7.80
CA SER A 2 -15.05 43.33 6.74
C SER A 2 -14.18 42.21 7.28
N GLU A 3 -14.77 41.40 8.16
CA GLU A 3 -14.23 40.10 8.53
C GLU A 3 -13.98 39.35 7.22
N ALA A 4 -12.70 39.16 6.90
CA ALA A 4 -12.32 38.11 5.98
C ALA A 4 -12.83 36.82 6.62
N SER A 5 -13.80 36.19 5.97
CA SER A 5 -14.44 34.96 6.39
C SER A 5 -13.38 33.92 6.77
N GLU A 6 -13.41 33.47 8.02
CA GLU A 6 -12.62 32.35 8.55
C GLU A 6 -12.90 31.02 7.81
N ASP A 7 -13.84 31.01 6.86
CA ASP A 7 -14.14 29.89 5.97
C ASP A 7 -13.04 29.60 4.91
N GLU A 8 -12.12 30.54 4.63
CA GLU A 8 -10.94 30.30 3.77
C GLU A 8 -9.77 29.62 4.52
N ALA A 9 -9.90 29.37 5.83
CA ALA A 9 -8.93 28.58 6.60
C ALA A 9 -9.31 27.08 6.67
N GLY A 10 -10.54 26.71 6.30
CA GLY A 10 -11.01 25.32 6.24
C GLY A 10 -10.48 24.55 5.03
N LEU A 11 -10.00 25.26 4.01
CA LEU A 11 -9.15 24.71 2.95
C LEU A 11 -7.69 24.75 3.42
N CYS A 12 -7.42 24.29 4.64
CA CYS A 12 -6.06 24.01 5.09
C CYS A 12 -5.43 23.15 4.00
N SER A 13 -4.56 23.76 3.22
CA SER A 13 -3.74 23.17 2.18
C SER A 13 -3.45 21.71 2.53
N ALA A 14 -4.20 20.76 1.95
CA ALA A 14 -3.71 19.40 1.82
C ALA A 14 -2.42 19.57 1.02
N MET A 15 -1.28 19.62 1.72
CA MET A 15 0.00 19.89 1.08
C MET A 15 0.09 19.01 -0.14
N ALA A 16 0.30 19.61 -1.31
CA ALA A 16 0.39 18.88 -2.55
C ALA A 16 1.48 17.80 -2.39
N ARG A 17 1.06 16.54 -2.31
CA ARG A 17 1.92 15.38 -2.10
C ARG A 17 1.74 14.45 -3.28
N LEU A 18 2.84 13.81 -3.68
CA LEU A 18 2.82 12.88 -4.82
C LEU A 18 1.99 11.62 -4.51
N ALA A 19 2.06 11.14 -3.27
CA ALA A 19 1.28 10.01 -2.76
C ALA A 19 1.12 10.18 -1.24
N ASP A 20 0.03 9.62 -0.70
CA ASP A 20 -0.25 9.62 0.74
C ASP A 20 0.67 8.65 1.49
N TYR A 21 0.88 7.47 0.91
CA TYR A 21 1.72 6.42 1.48
C TYR A 21 2.59 5.74 0.42
N PHE A 22 3.82 5.42 0.80
CA PHE A 22 4.67 4.47 0.12
C PHE A 22 4.81 3.24 1.01
N ILE A 23 4.51 2.06 0.47
CA ILE A 23 4.56 0.81 1.22
C ILE A 23 5.39 -0.24 0.49
N VAL A 24 6.10 -1.04 1.27
CA VAL A 24 6.72 -2.29 0.81
C VAL A 24 5.90 -3.41 1.41
N VAL A 25 5.34 -4.24 0.54
CA VAL A 25 4.53 -5.41 0.92
C VAL A 25 5.24 -6.64 0.39
N GLY A 26 5.29 -7.70 1.21
CA GLY A 26 5.86 -8.97 0.77
C GLY A 26 5.09 -10.17 1.32
N TYR A 27 5.52 -11.35 0.90
CA TYR A 27 4.89 -12.60 1.28
C TYR A 27 5.08 -12.89 2.78
N ASP A 28 4.00 -13.24 3.47
CA ASP A 28 4.04 -13.62 4.88
C ASP A 28 4.37 -15.11 5.05
N HIS A 29 5.66 -15.40 5.21
CA HIS A 29 6.16 -16.76 5.41
C HIS A 29 5.64 -17.42 6.71
N GLU A 30 5.18 -16.65 7.69
CA GLU A 30 4.71 -17.18 8.97
C GLU A 30 3.28 -17.72 8.90
N LYS A 31 2.51 -17.32 7.88
CA LYS A 31 1.10 -17.72 7.70
C LYS A 31 0.90 -18.78 6.60
N THR A 32 1.90 -19.62 6.38
CA THR A 32 1.98 -20.65 5.33
C THR A 32 0.97 -21.81 5.46
N GLY A 33 0.02 -21.75 6.39
CA GLY A 33 -1.01 -22.80 6.61
C GLY A 33 -2.32 -22.60 5.83
N SER A 34 -2.51 -21.46 5.16
CA SER A 34 -3.66 -21.19 4.29
C SER A 34 -3.38 -21.66 2.86
N ALA A 35 -4.39 -22.17 2.16
CA ALA A 35 -4.28 -22.57 0.75
C ALA A 35 -3.83 -21.41 -0.16
N ASP A 36 -4.17 -20.18 0.25
CA ASP A 36 -3.69 -18.93 -0.35
C ASP A 36 -2.74 -18.24 0.63
N GLY A 37 -1.56 -17.84 0.16
CA GLY A 37 -0.63 -17.08 0.98
C GLY A 37 -1.22 -15.71 1.35
N LEU A 38 -0.56 -15.00 2.27
CA LEU A 38 -0.95 -13.66 2.69
C LEU A 38 0.19 -12.68 2.46
N GLY A 39 -0.17 -11.44 2.15
CA GLY A 39 0.75 -10.32 2.17
C GLY A 39 0.96 -9.81 3.59
N LYS A 40 2.09 -9.15 3.82
CA LYS A 40 2.34 -8.35 5.01
C LYS A 40 3.02 -7.04 4.66
N ILE A 41 2.68 -5.98 5.37
CA ILE A 41 3.38 -4.70 5.29
C ILE A 41 4.76 -4.88 5.93
N ILE A 42 5.82 -4.76 5.13
CA ILE A 42 7.21 -4.85 5.57
C ILE A 42 7.70 -3.46 6.01
N GLN A 43 7.40 -2.44 5.20
CA GLN A 43 7.72 -1.05 5.50
C GLN A 43 6.59 -0.15 5.03
N ARG A 44 6.44 0.99 5.69
CA ARG A 44 5.52 2.05 5.29
C ARG A 44 6.12 3.41 5.56
N PHE A 45 5.77 4.37 4.70
CA PHE A 45 6.14 5.76 4.82
C PHE A 45 4.92 6.61 4.48
N PRO A 46 4.55 7.60 5.32
CA PRO A 46 5.10 7.87 6.65
C PRO A 46 4.83 6.74 7.67
N LEU A 47 5.60 6.73 8.77
CA LEU A 47 5.43 5.75 9.86
C LEU A 47 4.25 6.06 10.78
N LYS A 48 3.85 7.33 10.88
CA LYS A 48 2.64 7.77 11.56
C LYS A 48 1.58 8.00 10.50
N ASP A 49 0.34 7.68 10.85
CA ASP A 49 -0.82 8.00 10.05
C ASP A 49 -0.94 9.51 9.87
N LEU A 50 -1.37 9.90 8.67
CA LEU A 50 -1.66 11.28 8.31
C LEU A 50 -2.99 11.67 8.93
N ASP A 51 -3.05 12.87 9.50
CA ASP A 51 -4.24 13.32 10.25
C ASP A 51 -5.48 13.45 9.34
N ASP A 52 -5.29 13.73 8.04
CA ASP A 52 -6.33 13.85 7.02
C ASP A 52 -6.58 12.56 6.24
N THR A 53 -5.65 11.61 6.23
CA THR A 53 -5.75 10.37 5.45
C THR A 53 -5.16 9.21 6.25
N PRO A 54 -5.96 8.51 7.08
CA PRO A 54 -5.48 7.40 7.88
C PRO A 54 -4.96 6.25 6.99
N PHE A 55 -4.11 5.38 7.54
CA PHE A 55 -3.53 4.31 6.76
C PHE A 55 -4.61 3.29 6.33
N PRO A 56 -4.71 2.93 5.03
CA PRO A 56 -5.72 2.00 4.56
C PRO A 56 -5.46 0.58 5.11
N GLN A 57 -6.43 0.03 5.84
CA GLN A 57 -6.33 -1.33 6.38
C GLN A 57 -6.51 -2.38 5.28
N GLY A 58 -5.70 -3.44 5.33
CA GLY A 58 -5.80 -4.56 4.38
C GLY A 58 -5.30 -4.24 2.97
N ILE A 59 -4.57 -3.15 2.79
CA ILE A 59 -4.05 -2.71 1.49
C ILE A 59 -3.20 -3.78 0.79
N GLU A 60 -2.50 -4.62 1.58
CA GLU A 60 -1.70 -5.75 1.10
C GLU A 60 -2.48 -6.79 0.31
N LEU A 61 -3.80 -6.89 0.53
CA LEU A 61 -4.67 -7.82 -0.20
C LEU A 61 -4.84 -7.39 -1.67
N PHE A 62 -4.71 -6.10 -1.94
CA PHE A 62 -4.87 -5.52 -3.27
C PHE A 62 -3.54 -5.38 -4.01
N CYS A 63 -2.41 -5.44 -3.30
CA CYS A 63 -1.08 -5.38 -3.90
C CYS A 63 -0.73 -6.61 -4.75
N GLN A 64 -1.50 -7.70 -4.69
CA GLN A 64 -1.38 -8.89 -5.55
C GLN A 64 -2.77 -9.37 -6.01
N PRO A 65 -3.30 -8.90 -7.16
CA PRO A 65 -4.65 -9.24 -7.61
C PRO A 65 -4.82 -10.72 -7.95
N GLY A 66 -3.73 -11.41 -8.29
CA GLY A 66 -3.70 -12.85 -8.51
C GLY A 66 -3.50 -13.67 -7.23
N GLY A 67 -3.56 -13.05 -6.05
CA GLY A 67 -3.24 -13.68 -4.78
C GLY A 67 -1.74 -13.77 -4.50
N TRP A 68 -1.41 -14.07 -3.24
CA TRP A 68 -0.03 -14.23 -2.78
C TRP A 68 0.38 -15.70 -2.92
N HIS A 69 1.19 -15.99 -3.94
CA HIS A 69 1.64 -17.36 -4.22
C HIS A 69 3.13 -17.42 -4.51
N LEU A 70 3.79 -18.42 -3.94
CA LEU A 70 5.14 -18.79 -4.30
C LEU A 70 5.14 -19.48 -5.67
N SER A 71 6.18 -19.23 -6.46
CA SER A 71 6.37 -19.87 -7.77
C SER A 71 7.76 -20.45 -7.89
N ARG A 72 7.87 -21.59 -8.57
CA ARG A 72 9.15 -22.21 -8.93
C ARG A 72 9.74 -21.61 -10.21
N GLU A 73 8.95 -20.85 -10.96
CA GLU A 73 9.36 -20.20 -12.19
C GLU A 73 9.72 -18.74 -11.94
N ARG A 74 10.72 -18.24 -12.69
CA ARG A 74 11.04 -16.81 -12.66
C ARG A 74 9.94 -16.03 -13.38
N LYS A 75 9.30 -15.14 -12.65
CA LYS A 75 8.28 -14.23 -13.17
C LYS A 75 8.88 -12.85 -13.46
N GLN A 76 8.43 -12.21 -14.53
CA GLN A 76 8.81 -10.84 -14.82
C GLN A 76 8.12 -9.88 -13.84
N PRO A 77 8.74 -8.72 -13.53
CA PRO A 77 8.08 -7.68 -12.77
C PRO A 77 6.81 -7.20 -13.46
N THR A 78 5.80 -6.86 -12.68
CA THR A 78 4.53 -6.34 -13.19
C THR A 78 4.22 -4.99 -12.56
N PHE A 79 3.58 -4.12 -13.33
CA PHE A 79 3.07 -2.84 -12.86
C PHE A 79 1.58 -2.75 -13.19
N PHE A 80 0.79 -2.35 -12.21
CA PHE A 80 -0.64 -2.11 -12.38
C PHE A 80 -1.13 -1.06 -11.39
N VAL A 81 -2.31 -0.52 -11.65
CA VAL A 81 -2.98 0.41 -10.75
C VAL A 81 -4.27 -0.21 -10.27
N VAL A 82 -4.45 -0.28 -8.95
CA VAL A 82 -5.72 -0.64 -8.32
C VAL A 82 -6.44 0.64 -7.91
N VAL A 83 -7.76 0.65 -8.04
CA VAL A 83 -8.61 1.74 -7.55
C VAL A 83 -9.48 1.20 -6.43
N LEU A 84 -9.31 1.76 -5.24
CA LEU A 84 -10.10 1.43 -4.06
C LEU A 84 -11.10 2.54 -3.82
N THR A 85 -12.36 2.17 -3.68
CA THR A 85 -13.44 3.11 -3.40
C THR A 85 -13.85 2.99 -1.94
N ASP A 86 -13.87 4.11 -1.23
CA ASP A 86 -14.29 4.13 0.17
C ASP A 86 -15.82 4.23 0.32
N ILE A 87 -16.30 4.30 1.57
CA ILE A 87 -17.74 4.43 1.88
C ILE A 87 -18.32 5.79 1.43
N ASN A 88 -17.48 6.82 1.29
CA ASN A 88 -17.87 8.15 0.84
C ASN A 88 -17.80 8.30 -0.69
N SER A 89 -17.50 7.22 -1.42
CA SER A 89 -17.29 7.20 -2.87
C SER A 89 -16.04 7.94 -3.36
N GLU A 90 -15.09 8.22 -2.46
CA GLU A 90 -13.76 8.70 -2.82
C GLU A 90 -12.93 7.57 -3.42
N ARG A 91 -12.05 7.92 -4.36
CA ARG A 91 -11.22 6.96 -5.11
C ARG A 91 -9.78 7.10 -4.70
N HIS A 92 -9.21 6.03 -4.14
CA HIS A 92 -7.79 5.92 -3.83
C HIS A 92 -7.09 5.11 -4.92
N TYR A 93 -6.07 5.70 -5.52
CA TYR A 93 -5.29 5.07 -6.60
C TYR A 93 -4.02 4.46 -6.03
N CYS A 94 -3.83 3.17 -6.21
CA CYS A 94 -2.67 2.42 -5.72
C CYS A 94 -1.86 1.92 -6.89
N SER A 95 -0.71 2.55 -7.14
CA SER A 95 0.26 2.08 -8.14
C SER A 95 1.11 0.97 -7.52
N CYS A 96 0.99 -0.24 -8.04
CA CYS A 96 1.67 -1.42 -7.52
C CYS A 96 2.75 -1.88 -8.51
N LEU A 97 4.01 -1.84 -8.06
CA LEU A 97 5.14 -2.47 -8.74
C LEU A 97 5.48 -3.77 -8.01
N THR A 98 5.35 -4.90 -8.69
CA THR A 98 5.65 -6.23 -8.15
C THR A 98 6.94 -6.75 -8.74
N PHE A 99 7.83 -7.25 -7.89
CA PHE A 99 9.00 -8.03 -8.28
C PHE A 99 9.01 -9.36 -7.51
N TYR A 100 9.75 -10.33 -8.05
CA TYR A 100 9.88 -11.66 -7.46
C TYR A 100 11.33 -11.88 -7.05
N GLU A 101 11.54 -12.26 -5.80
CA GLU A 101 12.85 -12.61 -5.26
C GLU A 101 13.02 -14.14 -5.20
N ALA A 102 14.25 -14.62 -5.34
CA ALA A 102 14.54 -16.03 -5.15
C ALA A 102 14.66 -16.33 -3.66
N GLU A 103 14.08 -17.46 -3.21
CA GLU A 103 14.16 -17.89 -1.81
C GLU A 103 15.60 -18.15 -1.33
N ILE A 104 16.57 -18.25 -2.25
CA ILE A 104 17.99 -18.50 -1.99
C ILE A 104 18.63 -17.33 -1.20
N ASP A 105 18.13 -16.10 -1.34
CA ASP A 105 18.74 -14.91 -0.74
C ASP A 105 18.43 -14.74 0.77
N LEU A 106 17.56 -15.57 1.35
CA LEU A 106 17.19 -15.50 2.79
C LEU A 106 18.08 -16.36 3.71
N GLN A 107 18.94 -17.23 3.18
CA GLN A 107 19.86 -18.03 4.01
C GLN A 107 21.15 -17.28 4.39
N GLY A 108 21.38 -16.08 3.87
CA GLY A 108 22.61 -15.31 4.10
C GLY A 108 22.60 -14.33 5.28
N SER A 109 21.50 -14.24 6.04
CA SER A 109 21.36 -13.21 7.08
C SER A 109 20.91 -13.73 8.46
N ARG A 110 21.23 -14.98 8.79
CA ARG A 110 21.18 -15.46 10.19
C ARG A 110 22.47 -15.17 10.93
#